data_AF-A0A1L9RMV7-F1
#
_entry.id   AF-A0A1L9RMV7-F1
#
_cell.length_a   1.000
_cell.length_b   1.000
_cell.length_c   1.000
_cell.angle_alpha   90.00
_cell.angle_beta   90.00
_cell.angle_gamma   90.00
#
_symmetry.space_group_name_H-M   'P 1'
#
loop_
_entity.id
_entity.type
_entity.pdbx_description
1 polymer ?
#
loop_
_entity_poly.entity_id
_entity_poly.type
_entity_poly.pdbx_seq_one_letter_code
_entity_poly.pdbx_strand_id
1 'polypeptide(L)'
;MPADTLPEPVQPGDLILVHGGGDPHMLVVDSARDTTNANPKTSSVTVHEVHWHSPDQQGFWTLSGPDVYYVGEGRKEDKEDARWCLHSKHVDDEPVTDLCYFMNPDPSTGNKDVSVIVRPHGRDVLQHYWGGRCPHCGNMGWFCPGCGGATRWPDIFGSCGLDQSCPICLGYGFALDDKATLWQLDDFTSPLYRERYGHSKKPMESDELERLKNEALTMVTERYERINARRREMGMDEEDLDKLINDWKESYF
;
A
#
# COMPACT_ATOMS: atom_id res chain seq x y z
N MET A 1 -8.09 20.96 23.30
CA MET A 1 -7.76 20.00 24.36
C MET A 1 -7.67 18.66 23.68
N PRO A 2 -6.65 17.83 23.96
CA PRO A 2 -6.61 16.49 23.39
C PRO A 2 -7.87 15.72 23.80
N ALA A 3 -8.34 14.84 22.94
CA ALA A 3 -9.51 14.03 23.24
C ALA A 3 -9.16 13.06 24.39
N ASP A 4 -9.80 13.24 25.55
CA ASP A 4 -9.65 12.34 26.71
C ASP A 4 -10.23 10.94 26.45
N THR A 5 -10.95 10.77 25.34
CA THR A 5 -11.65 9.55 24.95
C THR A 5 -11.39 9.22 23.49
N LEU A 6 -11.36 7.93 23.17
CA LEU A 6 -11.32 7.44 21.80
C LEU A 6 -12.68 7.60 21.09
N PRO A 7 -12.68 7.75 19.75
CA PRO A 7 -13.92 7.88 18.98
C PRO A 7 -14.73 6.58 18.91
N GLU A 8 -14.10 5.44 19.17
CA GLU A 8 -14.67 4.10 19.07
C GLU A 8 -13.99 3.12 20.05
N PRO A 9 -14.60 1.95 20.35
CA PRO A 9 -14.00 0.95 21.22
C PRO A 9 -12.77 0.28 20.57
N VAL A 10 -11.88 -0.22 21.42
CA VAL A 10 -10.64 -0.91 21.02
C VAL A 10 -10.49 -2.25 21.73
N GLN A 11 -9.78 -3.17 21.09
CA GLN A 11 -9.43 -4.49 21.59
C GLN A 11 -7.93 -4.73 21.51
N PRO A 12 -7.36 -5.64 22.33
CA PRO A 12 -5.97 -6.05 22.17
C PRO A 12 -5.66 -6.49 20.74
N GLY A 13 -4.56 -5.98 20.19
CA GLY A 13 -4.13 -6.20 18.81
C GLY A 13 -4.64 -5.16 17.80
N ASP A 14 -5.61 -4.31 18.17
CA ASP A 14 -6.01 -3.20 17.30
C ASP A 14 -4.84 -2.22 17.12
N LEU A 15 -4.73 -1.67 15.91
CA LEU A 15 -3.80 -0.59 15.60
C LEU A 15 -4.44 0.77 15.85
N ILE A 16 -3.64 1.72 16.32
CA ILE A 16 -4.02 3.11 16.51
C ILE A 16 -2.95 4.00 15.86
N LEU A 17 -3.37 4.86 14.93
CA LEU A 17 -2.53 5.89 14.33
C LEU A 17 -2.75 7.21 15.08
N VAL A 18 -1.69 7.72 15.71
CA VAL A 18 -1.66 9.04 16.33
C VAL A 18 -0.85 9.98 15.45
N HIS A 19 -1.41 11.12 15.08
CA HIS A 19 -0.73 12.08 14.22
C HIS A 19 -1.08 13.53 14.56
N GLY A 20 -0.27 14.47 14.08
CA GLY A 20 -0.33 15.87 14.50
C GLY A 20 0.50 16.09 15.77
N GLY A 21 1.07 17.29 15.96
CA GLY A 21 1.96 17.56 17.10
C GLY A 21 3.44 17.14 16.89
N GLY A 22 3.77 16.37 15.85
CA GLY A 22 5.13 15.86 15.61
C GLY A 22 5.16 14.75 14.55
N ASP A 23 6.10 13.82 14.71
CA ASP A 23 6.15 12.60 13.89
C ASP A 23 4.95 11.69 14.21
N PRO A 24 4.35 11.04 13.21
CA PRO A 24 3.22 10.14 13.42
C PRO A 24 3.66 8.84 14.08
N HIS A 25 2.83 8.33 15.00
CA HIS A 25 3.08 7.10 15.74
C HIS A 25 2.05 6.04 15.37
N MET A 26 2.52 4.81 15.14
CA MET A 26 1.66 3.64 15.01
C MET A 26 1.77 2.83 16.29
N LEU A 27 0.62 2.56 16.92
CA LEU A 27 0.55 1.93 18.23
C LEU A 27 -0.28 0.65 18.14
N VAL A 28 0.11 -0.39 18.88
CA VAL A 28 -0.70 -1.58 19.09
C VAL A 28 -1.33 -1.53 20.47
N VAL A 29 -2.60 -1.89 20.57
CA VAL A 29 -3.31 -2.01 21.84
C VAL A 29 -2.89 -3.30 22.54
N ASP A 30 -2.31 -3.19 23.73
CA ASP A 30 -2.00 -4.34 24.60
C ASP A 30 -3.20 -4.72 25.47
N SER A 31 -3.84 -3.71 26.05
CA SER A 31 -4.99 -3.92 26.94
C SER A 31 -5.91 -2.70 26.95
N ALA A 32 -7.20 -2.96 27.12
CA ALA A 32 -8.21 -1.94 27.33
C ALA A 32 -9.09 -2.38 28.51
N ARG A 33 -9.16 -1.57 29.57
CA ARG A 33 -9.90 -1.93 30.78
C ARG A 33 -11.41 -1.70 30.66
N ASP A 34 -11.82 -0.84 29.73
CA ASP A 34 -13.21 -0.43 29.48
C ASP A 34 -13.71 -0.91 28.10
N THR A 35 -13.55 -2.19 27.76
CA THR A 35 -13.91 -2.74 26.42
C THR A 35 -15.40 -2.62 26.06
N THR A 36 -16.28 -2.42 27.04
CA THR A 36 -17.73 -2.24 26.81
C THR A 36 -18.13 -0.78 26.58
N ASN A 37 -17.22 0.17 26.78
CA ASN A 37 -17.50 1.59 26.58
C ASN A 37 -17.34 1.93 25.09
N ALA A 38 -18.32 2.61 24.50
CA ALA A 38 -18.25 3.08 23.12
C ALA A 38 -17.14 4.13 22.89
N ASN A 39 -16.75 4.84 23.95
CA ASN A 39 -15.72 5.88 23.92
C ASN A 39 -14.78 5.70 25.13
N PRO A 40 -13.88 4.70 25.09
CA PRO A 40 -12.98 4.41 26.20
C PRO A 40 -12.03 5.59 26.44
N LYS A 41 -11.65 5.81 27.71
CA LYS A 41 -10.69 6.86 28.06
C LYS A 41 -9.30 6.47 27.57
N THR A 42 -8.55 7.43 27.04
CA THR A 42 -7.18 7.18 26.55
C THR A 42 -6.24 6.71 27.67
N SER A 43 -6.48 7.11 28.93
CA SER A 43 -5.74 6.60 30.10
C SER A 43 -6.15 5.20 30.58
N SER A 44 -7.18 4.61 29.98
CA SER A 44 -7.64 3.23 30.28
C SER A 44 -7.16 2.19 29.25
N VAL A 45 -6.42 2.65 28.25
CA VAL A 45 -5.89 1.85 27.14
C VAL A 45 -4.37 1.88 27.23
N THR A 46 -3.75 0.70 27.34
CA THR A 46 -2.30 0.55 27.29
C THR A 46 -1.88 0.14 25.89
N VAL A 47 -0.78 0.71 25.42
CA VAL A 47 -0.26 0.55 24.06
C VAL A 47 1.27 0.50 24.09
N HIS A 48 1.86 -0.05 23.04
CA HIS A 48 3.27 0.16 22.70
C HIS A 48 3.39 0.65 21.26
N GLU A 49 4.46 1.39 20.98
CA GLU A 49 4.76 1.85 19.63
C GLU A 49 5.36 0.70 18.81
N VAL A 50 4.92 0.60 17.57
CA VAL A 50 5.39 -0.41 16.62
C VAL A 50 5.89 0.24 15.34
N HIS A 51 6.98 -0.27 14.83
CA HIS A 51 7.54 0.20 13.57
C HIS A 51 6.95 -0.54 12.37
N TRP A 52 7.03 0.13 11.22
CA TRP A 52 6.61 -0.43 9.95
C TRP A 52 7.67 -1.38 9.39
N HIS A 53 7.23 -2.47 8.76
CA HIS A 53 8.10 -3.36 8.00
C HIS A 53 7.43 -3.87 6.72
N SER A 54 8.24 -4.13 5.69
CA SER A 54 7.83 -4.84 4.47
C SER A 54 9.03 -5.58 3.87
N PRO A 55 8.94 -6.89 3.59
CA PRO A 55 7.78 -7.78 3.76
C PRO A 55 7.35 -7.97 5.22
N ASP A 56 6.20 -8.59 5.47
CA ASP A 56 5.67 -8.73 6.83
C ASP A 56 6.65 -9.47 7.77
N GLN A 57 6.85 -8.92 8.97
CA GLN A 57 7.78 -9.45 9.97
C GLN A 57 7.15 -9.42 11.36
N GLN A 58 7.37 -10.48 12.15
CA GLN A 58 6.87 -10.53 13.52
C GLN A 58 7.32 -9.32 14.35
N GLY A 59 6.39 -8.69 15.07
CA GLY A 59 6.66 -7.52 15.92
C GLY A 59 6.50 -6.18 15.20
N PHE A 60 6.20 -6.17 13.92
CA PHE A 60 6.02 -4.96 13.12
C PHE A 60 4.59 -4.86 12.61
N TRP A 61 4.19 -3.66 12.21
CA TRP A 61 2.99 -3.47 11.41
C TRP A 61 3.34 -3.32 9.94
N THR A 62 2.35 -3.58 9.08
CA THR A 62 2.51 -3.55 7.62
C THR A 62 1.27 -2.94 6.97
N LEU A 63 1.43 -2.59 5.69
CA LEU A 63 0.37 -2.05 4.84
C LEU A 63 0.27 -2.89 3.57
N SER A 64 -0.93 -3.36 3.25
CA SER A 64 -1.26 -3.97 1.97
C SER A 64 -2.54 -3.36 1.41
N GLY A 65 -2.41 -2.20 0.76
CA GLY A 65 -3.54 -1.49 0.18
C GLY A 65 -4.45 -0.97 1.30
N PRO A 66 -5.76 -1.30 1.31
CA PRO A 66 -6.66 -0.82 2.36
C PRO A 66 -6.34 -1.41 3.74
N ASP A 67 -5.67 -2.57 3.77
CA ASP A 67 -5.45 -3.35 4.98
C ASP A 67 -4.18 -2.90 5.71
N VAL A 68 -4.35 -2.51 6.96
CA VAL A 68 -3.26 -2.19 7.91
C VAL A 68 -3.37 -3.16 9.07
N TYR A 69 -2.28 -3.85 9.39
CA TYR A 69 -2.32 -4.87 10.43
C TYR A 69 -0.97 -5.06 11.12
N TYR A 70 -1.04 -5.53 12.35
CA TYR A 70 0.11 -5.91 13.16
C TYR A 70 0.41 -7.40 12.99
N VAL A 71 1.69 -7.74 12.90
CA VAL A 71 2.16 -9.12 12.72
C VAL A 71 2.58 -9.67 14.08
N GLY A 72 1.62 -10.17 14.86
CA GLY A 72 1.89 -10.72 16.20
C GLY A 72 2.65 -12.05 16.20
N GLU A 73 2.37 -12.90 15.21
CA GLU A 73 3.10 -14.16 14.95
C GLU A 73 3.50 -14.19 13.49
N GLY A 74 4.73 -14.60 13.17
CA GLY A 74 5.21 -14.57 11.79
C GLY A 74 6.65 -15.00 11.61
N ARG A 75 7.20 -14.71 10.43
CA ARG A 75 8.60 -14.97 10.12
C ARG A 75 9.49 -14.13 11.04
N LYS A 76 10.42 -14.79 11.74
CA LYS A 76 11.50 -14.11 12.45
C LYS A 76 12.54 -13.69 11.44
N GLU A 77 13.12 -12.52 11.66
CA GLU A 77 14.09 -11.92 10.75
C GLU A 77 15.24 -12.86 10.40
N ASP A 78 15.36 -13.19 9.12
CA ASP A 78 16.59 -13.75 8.58
C ASP A 78 17.50 -12.59 8.15
N LYS A 79 18.83 -12.74 8.28
CA LYS A 79 19.83 -11.70 7.95
C LYS A 79 19.70 -11.10 6.53
N GLU A 80 18.99 -11.77 5.62
CA GLU A 80 18.76 -11.28 4.27
C GLU A 80 17.62 -10.26 4.17
N ASP A 81 16.63 -10.32 5.07
CA ASP A 81 15.44 -9.46 5.08
C ASP A 81 15.75 -8.07 5.66
N ALA A 82 16.72 -7.99 6.58
CA ALA A 82 17.21 -6.74 7.19
C ALA A 82 17.67 -5.68 6.17
N ARG A 83 18.14 -6.11 4.98
CA ARG A 83 18.58 -5.19 3.90
C ARG A 83 17.44 -4.37 3.31
N TRP A 84 16.21 -4.83 3.51
CA TRP A 84 15.02 -4.24 2.91
C TRP A 84 14.17 -3.47 3.90
N CYS A 85 14.43 -3.63 5.19
CA CYS A 85 13.89 -2.76 6.22
C CYS A 85 14.40 -1.33 5.99
N LEU A 86 13.48 -0.35 5.92
CA LEU A 86 13.86 1.07 5.92
C LEU A 86 14.20 1.55 7.34
N HIS A 87 13.99 0.71 8.36
CA HIS A 87 14.31 1.02 9.73
C HIS A 87 15.67 0.41 10.09
N SER A 88 16.59 1.25 10.57
CA SER A 88 17.97 0.84 10.88
C SER A 88 18.11 0.13 12.23
N LYS A 89 17.00 -0.04 12.96
CA LYS A 89 16.96 -0.54 14.34
C LYS A 89 15.86 -1.58 14.50
N HIS A 90 16.22 -2.85 14.46
CA HIS A 90 15.36 -3.95 14.88
C HIS A 90 15.49 -4.16 16.40
N VAL A 91 15.21 -3.10 17.18
CA VAL A 91 15.55 -3.05 18.60
C VAL A 91 14.28 -3.18 19.44
N ASP A 92 14.40 -3.94 20.52
CA ASP A 92 13.54 -4.17 21.69
C ASP A 92 12.19 -3.43 21.69
N ASP A 93 11.10 -4.18 21.90
CA ASP A 93 9.74 -3.67 22.06
C ASP A 93 9.73 -2.37 22.89
N GLU A 94 9.23 -1.28 22.31
CA GLU A 94 9.06 -0.02 23.03
C GLU A 94 8.20 -0.28 24.28
N PRO A 95 8.50 0.38 25.42
CA PRO A 95 7.83 0.08 26.67
C PRO A 95 6.33 0.37 26.57
N VAL A 96 5.53 -0.60 27.02
CA VAL A 96 4.08 -0.43 27.16
C VAL A 96 3.78 0.77 28.05
N THR A 97 2.91 1.66 27.58
CA THR A 97 2.50 2.90 28.27
C THR A 97 1.01 3.18 28.05
N ASP A 98 0.47 4.20 28.71
CA ASP A 98 -0.92 4.61 28.50
C ASP A 98 -1.04 5.45 27.21
N LEU A 99 -2.10 5.25 26.43
CA LEU A 99 -2.32 5.98 25.17
C LEU A 99 -2.34 7.51 25.37
N CYS A 100 -2.80 7.98 26.54
CA CYS A 100 -2.79 9.41 26.85
C CYS A 100 -1.39 10.04 26.82
N TYR A 101 -0.32 9.26 26.92
CA TYR A 101 1.05 9.74 26.75
C TYR A 101 1.25 10.35 25.34
N PHE A 102 0.85 9.64 24.29
CA PHE A 102 0.95 10.09 22.89
C PHE A 102 -0.03 11.21 22.53
N MET A 103 -1.09 11.37 23.34
CA MET A 103 -2.12 12.40 23.14
C MET A 103 -1.73 13.78 23.66
N ASN A 104 -0.70 13.87 24.49
CA ASN A 104 -0.28 15.10 25.13
C ASN A 104 1.00 15.61 24.44
N PRO A 105 0.88 16.45 23.40
CA PRO A 105 2.05 16.93 22.67
C PRO A 105 2.95 17.74 23.60
N ASP A 106 4.27 17.64 23.39
CA ASP A 106 5.23 18.45 24.13
C ASP A 106 4.88 19.93 23.95
N PRO A 107 4.66 20.69 25.04
CA PRO A 107 4.36 22.12 24.98
C PRO A 107 5.33 22.94 24.13
N SER A 108 6.57 22.45 23.94
CA SER A 108 7.61 23.08 23.14
C SER A 108 7.37 23.03 21.63
N THR A 109 6.58 22.08 21.13
CA THR A 109 6.34 21.86 19.69
C THR A 109 5.32 22.84 19.09
N GLY A 110 4.60 23.60 19.92
CA GLY A 110 3.65 24.64 19.51
C GLY A 110 2.40 24.14 18.77
N ASN A 111 2.36 22.85 18.41
CA ASN A 111 1.28 22.25 17.64
C ASN A 111 0.36 21.46 18.58
N LYS A 112 -0.90 21.90 18.69
CA LYS A 112 -1.83 21.46 19.75
C LYS A 112 -2.87 20.44 19.28
N ASP A 113 -2.92 20.17 17.98
CA ASP A 113 -3.98 19.36 17.39
C ASP A 113 -3.42 17.96 17.08
N VAL A 114 -3.39 17.13 18.11
CA VAL A 114 -3.17 15.69 17.99
C VAL A 114 -4.49 15.01 17.63
N SER A 115 -4.45 14.16 16.62
CA SER A 115 -5.59 13.38 16.11
C SER A 115 -5.29 11.88 16.24
N VAL A 116 -6.35 11.10 16.37
CA VAL A 116 -6.29 9.65 16.54
C VAL A 116 -7.22 8.97 15.57
N ILE A 117 -6.72 7.90 14.95
CA ILE A 117 -7.48 7.01 14.10
C ILE A 117 -7.32 5.60 14.64
N VAL A 118 -8.43 4.99 15.07
CA VAL A 118 -8.47 3.60 15.52
C VAL A 118 -8.69 2.71 14.29
N ARG A 119 -7.97 1.59 14.22
CA ARG A 119 -8.00 0.64 13.10
C ARG A 119 -7.85 1.37 11.75
N PRO A 120 -6.71 2.08 11.56
CA PRO A 120 -6.54 2.95 10.40
C PRO A 120 -6.70 2.18 9.09
N HIS A 121 -7.34 2.81 8.13
CA HIS A 121 -7.37 2.34 6.75
C HIS A 121 -6.05 2.72 6.06
N GLY A 122 -5.67 2.00 5.02
CA GLY A 122 -4.43 2.28 4.31
C GLY A 122 -4.29 3.71 3.78
N ARG A 123 -5.40 4.35 3.40
CA ARG A 123 -5.44 5.77 3.00
C ARG A 123 -4.98 6.71 4.14
N ASP A 124 -5.33 6.38 5.38
CA ASP A 124 -5.00 7.19 6.55
C ASP A 124 -3.50 7.08 6.83
N VAL A 125 -2.93 5.90 6.67
CA VAL A 125 -1.48 5.65 6.76
C VAL A 125 -0.74 6.41 5.66
N LEU A 126 -1.18 6.29 4.39
CA LEU A 126 -0.56 7.02 3.28
C LEU A 126 -0.57 8.53 3.57
N GLN A 127 -1.71 9.08 3.97
CA GLN A 127 -1.88 10.51 4.19
C GLN A 127 -1.11 11.03 5.41
N HIS A 128 -1.27 10.38 6.56
CA HIS A 128 -0.85 10.93 7.85
C HIS A 128 0.45 10.33 8.37
N TYR A 129 0.73 9.06 8.09
CA TYR A 129 1.96 8.41 8.54
C TYR A 129 3.13 8.67 7.58
N TRP A 130 2.90 8.60 6.27
CA TRP A 130 3.96 8.85 5.27
C TRP A 130 3.83 10.18 4.50
N GLY A 131 2.90 11.05 4.87
CA GLY A 131 2.77 12.38 4.27
C GLY A 131 2.49 12.34 2.76
N GLY A 132 1.65 11.40 2.32
CA GLY A 132 1.24 11.20 0.93
C GLY A 132 2.25 10.47 0.04
N ARG A 133 3.31 9.89 0.61
CA ARG A 133 4.37 9.21 -0.18
C ARG A 133 4.61 7.79 0.32
N CYS A 134 4.14 6.81 -0.44
CA CYS A 134 4.49 5.41 -0.20
C CYS A 134 6.02 5.23 -0.21
N PRO A 135 6.61 4.53 0.78
CA PRO A 135 8.06 4.33 0.85
C PRO A 135 8.63 3.54 -0.34
N HIS A 136 7.78 2.90 -1.15
CA HIS A 136 8.21 2.07 -2.29
C HIS A 136 8.04 2.75 -3.65
N CYS A 137 6.88 3.36 -3.89
CA CYS A 137 6.57 3.97 -5.19
C CYS A 137 6.46 5.50 -5.13
N GLY A 138 6.71 6.12 -3.97
CA GLY A 138 6.40 7.52 -3.74
C GLY A 138 4.89 7.75 -3.89
N ASN A 139 4.51 8.62 -4.81
CA ASN A 139 3.11 8.92 -5.14
C ASN A 139 2.64 8.28 -6.46
N MET A 140 3.50 7.53 -7.16
CA MET A 140 3.17 7.03 -8.49
C MET A 140 2.11 5.93 -8.46
N GLY A 141 2.08 5.10 -7.42
CA GLY A 141 1.23 3.90 -7.37
C GLY A 141 1.72 2.75 -8.27
N TRP A 142 2.79 2.99 -9.02
CA TRP A 142 3.43 2.06 -9.93
C TRP A 142 4.73 1.52 -9.35
N PHE A 143 5.04 0.29 -9.73
CA PHE A 143 6.21 -0.43 -9.29
C PHE A 143 6.80 -1.18 -10.48
N CYS A 144 8.11 -1.06 -10.68
CA CYS A 144 8.82 -1.79 -11.73
C CYS A 144 9.24 -3.17 -11.18
N PRO A 145 8.63 -4.28 -11.64
CA PRO A 145 8.89 -5.59 -11.06
C PRO A 145 10.28 -6.13 -11.39
N GLY A 146 10.90 -5.65 -12.48
CA GLY A 146 12.26 -6.04 -12.87
C GLY A 146 13.39 -5.26 -12.17
N CYS A 147 13.14 -4.06 -11.63
CA CYS A 147 14.18 -3.20 -11.04
C CYS A 147 14.24 -3.32 -9.50
N GLY A 148 14.79 -4.43 -8.99
CA GLY A 148 15.00 -4.65 -7.54
C GLY A 148 13.78 -5.20 -6.79
N GLY A 149 12.62 -5.23 -7.45
CA GLY A 149 11.40 -5.81 -6.94
C GLY A 149 11.42 -7.31 -6.73
N ALA A 150 12.09 -8.03 -7.65
CA ALA A 150 12.25 -9.48 -7.67
C ALA A 150 12.71 -10.07 -6.33
N THR A 151 13.67 -9.41 -5.69
CA THR A 151 14.28 -9.88 -4.45
C THR A 151 13.41 -9.68 -3.22
N ARG A 152 12.45 -8.74 -3.28
CA ARG A 152 11.58 -8.40 -2.15
C ARG A 152 10.21 -9.07 -2.27
N TRP A 153 9.70 -9.20 -3.48
CA TRP A 153 8.44 -9.88 -3.79
C TRP A 153 8.63 -10.81 -4.99
N PRO A 154 9.15 -12.03 -4.76
CA PRO A 154 9.46 -12.96 -5.85
C PRO A 154 8.22 -13.32 -6.67
N ASP A 155 7.06 -13.44 -6.03
CA ASP A 155 5.80 -13.79 -6.71
C ASP A 155 5.28 -12.68 -7.62
N ILE A 156 5.77 -11.44 -7.45
CA ILE A 156 5.43 -10.27 -8.25
C ILE A 156 6.49 -9.98 -9.33
N PHE A 157 7.58 -10.77 -9.39
CA PHE A 157 8.63 -10.59 -10.39
C PHE A 157 8.10 -10.62 -11.83
N GLY A 158 8.65 -9.76 -12.68
CA GLY A 158 8.24 -9.53 -14.05
C GLY A 158 9.25 -8.67 -14.81
N SER A 159 8.92 -8.30 -16.04
CA SER A 159 9.80 -7.50 -16.91
C SER A 159 10.00 -6.07 -16.39
N CYS A 160 11.17 -5.49 -16.65
CA CYS A 160 11.41 -4.07 -16.39
C CYS A 160 10.50 -3.18 -17.24
N GLY A 161 10.16 -1.99 -16.72
CA GLY A 161 9.40 -0.98 -17.46
C GLY A 161 7.90 -1.26 -17.55
N LEU A 162 7.39 -2.21 -16.78
CA LEU A 162 5.96 -2.42 -16.61
C LEU A 162 5.43 -1.50 -15.51
N ASP A 163 4.32 -0.81 -15.80
CA ASP A 163 3.55 -0.04 -14.82
C ASP A 163 2.68 -0.99 -14.00
N GLN A 164 3.30 -1.88 -13.22
CA GLN A 164 2.57 -2.78 -12.34
C GLN A 164 2.15 -2.06 -11.06
N SER A 165 0.97 -2.37 -10.55
CA SER A 165 0.45 -1.83 -9.31
C SER A 165 1.38 -2.08 -8.12
N CYS A 166 1.62 -1.06 -7.31
CA CYS A 166 2.49 -1.16 -6.14
C CYS A 166 1.87 -2.08 -5.07
N PRO A 167 2.59 -3.12 -4.60
CA PRO A 167 2.05 -4.08 -3.64
C PRO A 167 1.79 -3.50 -2.25
N ILE A 168 2.27 -2.30 -1.96
CA ILE A 168 2.13 -1.66 -0.65
C ILE A 168 0.96 -0.69 -0.64
N CYS A 169 0.97 0.33 -1.50
CA CYS A 169 -0.12 1.31 -1.50
C CYS A 169 -1.40 0.83 -2.19
N LEU A 170 -1.33 -0.08 -3.17
CA LEU A 170 -2.53 -0.64 -3.81
C LEU A 170 -2.91 -2.02 -3.25
N GLY A 171 -1.94 -2.68 -2.61
CA GLY A 171 -2.08 -3.95 -1.90
C GLY A 171 -1.49 -5.13 -2.64
N TYR A 172 -0.97 -6.10 -1.89
CA TYR A 172 -0.18 -7.19 -2.44
C TYR A 172 -1.04 -8.11 -3.32
N GLY A 173 -2.22 -8.51 -2.84
CA GLY A 173 -3.19 -9.27 -3.63
C GLY A 173 -3.63 -8.52 -4.89
N PHE A 174 -3.87 -7.22 -4.79
CA PHE A 174 -4.22 -6.38 -5.94
C PHE A 174 -3.08 -6.35 -6.99
N ALA A 175 -1.83 -6.24 -6.53
CA ALA A 175 -0.65 -6.28 -7.40
C ALA A 175 -0.44 -7.66 -8.07
N LEU A 176 -0.82 -8.77 -7.42
CA LEU A 176 -0.81 -10.10 -8.02
C LEU A 176 -1.88 -10.25 -9.11
N ASP A 177 -3.10 -9.75 -8.86
CA ASP A 177 -4.16 -9.75 -9.87
C ASP A 177 -3.80 -8.87 -11.07
N ASP A 178 -3.18 -7.72 -10.81
CA ASP A 178 -2.69 -6.82 -11.86
C ASP A 178 -1.57 -7.48 -12.69
N LYS A 179 -0.66 -8.20 -12.04
CA LYS A 179 0.34 -9.03 -12.74
C LYS A 179 -0.30 -10.06 -13.65
N ALA A 180 -1.29 -10.79 -13.16
CA ALA A 180 -1.99 -11.79 -13.96
C ALA A 180 -2.68 -11.15 -15.18
N THR A 181 -3.23 -9.94 -15.01
CA THR A 181 -3.81 -9.15 -16.10
C THR A 181 -2.74 -8.73 -17.11
N LEU A 182 -1.59 -8.23 -16.65
CA LEU A 182 -0.46 -7.87 -17.53
C LEU A 182 0.08 -9.07 -18.33
N TRP A 183 0.10 -10.27 -17.74
CA TRP A 183 0.47 -11.49 -18.46
C TRP A 183 -0.53 -11.86 -19.54
N GLN A 184 -1.84 -11.74 -19.26
CA GLN A 184 -2.86 -11.94 -20.29
C GLN A 184 -2.74 -10.89 -21.40
N LEU A 185 -2.43 -9.64 -21.06
CA LEU A 185 -2.16 -8.58 -22.04
C LEU A 185 -0.95 -8.87 -22.93
N ASP A 186 0.06 -9.60 -22.44
CA ASP A 186 1.22 -10.00 -23.25
C ASP A 186 0.82 -10.90 -24.43
N ASP A 187 -0.17 -11.79 -24.24
CA ASP A 187 -0.71 -12.65 -25.29
C ASP A 187 -1.32 -11.85 -26.45
N PHE A 188 -1.84 -10.65 -26.19
CA PHE A 188 -2.39 -9.75 -27.21
C PHE A 188 -1.35 -8.78 -27.77
N THR A 189 -0.53 -8.19 -26.90
CA THR A 189 0.45 -7.16 -27.28
C THR A 189 1.62 -7.73 -28.08
N SER A 190 2.04 -8.96 -27.82
CA SER A 190 3.14 -9.61 -28.55
C SER A 190 2.83 -9.82 -30.04
N PRO A 191 1.64 -10.35 -30.44
CA PRO A 191 1.21 -10.33 -31.84
C PRO A 191 1.09 -8.93 -32.44
N LEU A 192 0.48 -7.98 -31.74
CA LEU A 192 0.30 -6.60 -32.23
C LEU A 192 1.64 -5.91 -32.48
N TYR A 193 2.58 -6.05 -31.56
CA TYR A 193 3.94 -5.55 -31.70
C TYR A 193 4.63 -6.18 -32.92
N ARG A 194 4.54 -7.50 -33.07
CA ARG A 194 5.14 -8.20 -34.23
C ARG A 194 4.56 -7.75 -35.56
N GLU A 195 3.26 -7.50 -35.62
CA GLU A 195 2.60 -7.00 -36.82
C GLU A 195 3.05 -5.57 -37.15
N ARG A 196 3.02 -4.67 -36.16
CA ARG A 196 3.40 -3.26 -36.31
C ARG A 196 4.84 -3.06 -36.78
N TYR A 197 5.78 -3.84 -36.23
CA TYR A 197 7.20 -3.72 -36.55
C TYR A 197 7.67 -4.67 -37.66
N GLY A 198 6.75 -5.38 -38.33
CA GLY A 198 7.09 -6.27 -39.45
C GLY A 198 7.91 -7.49 -39.06
N HIS A 199 7.81 -7.94 -37.81
CA HIS A 199 8.45 -9.16 -37.30
C HIS A 199 7.61 -10.43 -37.54
N SER A 200 6.35 -10.27 -37.94
CA SER A 200 5.47 -11.38 -38.35
C SER A 200 5.94 -12.00 -39.67
N LYS A 201 6.04 -13.35 -39.72
CA LYS A 201 6.40 -14.08 -40.97
C LYS A 201 5.29 -14.03 -42.02
N LYS A 202 4.04 -13.88 -41.60
CA LYS A 202 2.86 -13.69 -42.43
C LYS A 202 2.04 -12.55 -41.81
N PRO A 203 1.57 -11.56 -42.60
CA PRO A 203 0.66 -10.53 -42.11
C PRO A 203 -0.60 -11.16 -41.52
N MET A 204 -1.11 -10.54 -40.46
CA MET A 204 -2.36 -10.92 -39.85
C MET A 204 -3.54 -10.53 -40.76
N GLU A 205 -4.59 -11.35 -40.80
CA GLU A 205 -5.80 -10.99 -41.54
C GLU A 205 -6.48 -9.79 -40.86
N SER A 206 -7.07 -8.89 -41.64
CA SER A 206 -7.61 -7.61 -41.13
C SER A 206 -8.61 -7.80 -39.98
N ASP A 207 -9.54 -8.75 -40.13
CA ASP A 207 -10.57 -9.02 -39.12
C ASP A 207 -9.97 -9.60 -37.82
N GLU A 208 -8.91 -10.40 -37.93
CA GLU A 208 -8.19 -10.95 -36.77
C GLU A 208 -7.43 -9.85 -36.03
N LEU A 209 -6.79 -8.95 -36.78
CA LEU A 209 -6.07 -7.79 -36.22
C LEU A 209 -7.03 -6.86 -35.49
N GLU A 210 -8.17 -6.53 -36.10
CA GLU A 210 -9.18 -5.67 -35.48
C GLU A 210 -9.75 -6.30 -34.20
N ARG A 211 -10.01 -7.62 -34.23
CA ARG A 211 -10.46 -8.37 -33.05
C ARG A 211 -9.45 -8.30 -31.90
N LEU A 212 -8.17 -8.59 -32.17
CA LEU A 212 -7.12 -8.52 -31.13
C LEU A 212 -6.96 -7.11 -30.57
N LYS A 213 -7.02 -6.09 -31.44
CA LYS A 213 -7.00 -4.68 -31.02
C LYS A 213 -8.14 -4.38 -30.05
N ASN A 214 -9.37 -4.77 -30.38
CA ASN A 214 -10.54 -4.51 -29.55
C ASN A 214 -10.53 -5.28 -28.22
N GLU A 215 -10.13 -6.56 -28.24
CA GLU A 215 -9.98 -7.39 -27.03
C GLU A 215 -8.91 -6.80 -26.09
N ALA A 216 -7.75 -6.43 -26.63
CA ALA A 216 -6.68 -5.82 -25.85
C ALA A 216 -7.09 -4.47 -25.26
N LEU A 217 -7.76 -3.61 -26.04
CA LEU A 217 -8.24 -2.33 -25.54
C LEU A 217 -9.24 -2.49 -24.39
N THR A 218 -10.17 -3.42 -24.52
CA THR A 218 -11.15 -3.71 -23.46
C THR A 218 -10.43 -4.07 -22.16
N MET A 219 -9.46 -4.99 -22.24
CA MET A 219 -8.70 -5.44 -21.08
C MET A 219 -7.84 -4.32 -20.46
N VAL A 220 -7.21 -3.48 -21.28
CA VAL A 220 -6.42 -2.33 -20.78
C VAL A 220 -7.32 -1.29 -20.12
N THR A 221 -8.49 -0.99 -20.69
CA THR A 221 -9.48 -0.09 -20.09
C THR A 221 -9.95 -0.62 -18.74
N GLU A 222 -10.42 -1.87 -18.69
CA GLU A 222 -10.87 -2.50 -17.44
C GLU A 222 -9.76 -2.52 -16.37
N ARG A 223 -8.51 -2.78 -16.79
CA ARG A 223 -7.35 -2.74 -15.90
C ARG A 223 -7.17 -1.35 -15.27
N TYR A 224 -7.11 -0.29 -16.06
CA TYR A 224 -6.90 1.06 -15.54
C TYR A 224 -8.09 1.58 -14.74
N GLU A 225 -9.32 1.21 -15.08
CA GLU A 225 -10.50 1.52 -14.28
C GLU A 225 -10.44 0.87 -12.89
N ARG A 226 -10.04 -0.41 -12.81
CA ARG A 226 -9.82 -1.09 -11.52
C ARG A 226 -8.73 -0.41 -10.69
N ILE A 227 -7.66 0.01 -11.34
CA ILE A 227 -6.56 0.73 -10.67
C ILE A 227 -7.04 2.07 -10.15
N ASN A 228 -7.77 2.86 -10.93
CA ASN A 228 -8.33 4.14 -10.47
C ASN A 228 -9.34 3.95 -9.33
N ALA A 229 -10.16 2.90 -9.37
CA ALA A 229 -11.05 2.57 -8.26
C ALA A 229 -10.27 2.30 -6.96
N ARG A 230 -9.18 1.52 -7.02
CA ARG A 230 -8.29 1.26 -5.87
C ARG A 230 -7.54 2.53 -5.43
N ARG A 231 -7.07 3.36 -6.35
CA ARG A 231 -6.42 4.65 -6.02
C ARG A 231 -7.37 5.57 -5.27
N ARG A 232 -8.62 5.67 -5.72
CA ARG A 232 -9.67 6.47 -5.07
C ARG A 232 -9.96 5.96 -3.65
N GLU A 233 -10.08 4.65 -3.47
CA GLU A 233 -10.22 4.01 -2.15
C GLU A 233 -9.06 4.38 -1.21
N MET A 234 -7.84 4.41 -1.76
CA MET A 234 -6.59 4.73 -1.07
C MET A 234 -6.33 6.22 -0.89
N GLY A 235 -7.25 7.11 -1.31
CA GLY A 235 -7.06 8.56 -1.22
C GLY A 235 -5.94 9.10 -2.11
N MET A 236 -5.61 8.39 -3.18
CA MET A 236 -4.61 8.79 -4.18
C MET A 236 -5.28 9.47 -5.38
N ASP A 237 -4.55 10.35 -6.06
CA ASP A 237 -5.02 10.98 -7.29
C ASP A 237 -5.27 9.93 -8.37
N GLU A 238 -6.40 10.04 -9.08
CA GLU A 238 -6.72 9.17 -10.21
C GLU A 238 -5.83 9.50 -11.41
N GLU A 239 -5.52 8.47 -12.20
CA GLU A 239 -4.81 8.65 -13.46
C GLU A 239 -5.78 9.11 -14.56
N ASP A 240 -5.26 9.86 -15.53
CA ASP A 240 -6.00 10.23 -16.73
C ASP A 240 -6.15 8.99 -17.63
N LEU A 241 -7.32 8.36 -17.57
CA LEU A 241 -7.63 7.14 -18.31
C LEU A 241 -7.51 7.34 -19.82
N ASP A 242 -8.00 8.46 -20.34
CA ASP A 242 -7.96 8.73 -21.78
C ASP A 242 -6.51 8.85 -22.26
N LYS A 243 -5.68 9.54 -21.48
CA LYS A 243 -4.25 9.64 -21.75
C LYS A 243 -3.58 8.26 -21.72
N LEU A 244 -3.79 7.47 -20.66
CA LEU A 244 -3.17 6.14 -20.54
C LEU A 244 -3.57 5.20 -21.68
N ILE A 245 -4.84 5.22 -22.08
CA ILE A 245 -5.34 4.43 -23.20
C ILE A 245 -4.75 4.91 -24.52
N ASN A 246 -4.57 6.23 -24.70
CA ASN A 246 -3.94 6.77 -25.90
C ASN A 246 -2.44 6.42 -25.97
N ASP A 247 -1.70 6.58 -24.88
CA ASP A 247 -0.27 6.20 -24.78
C ASP A 247 -0.09 4.69 -25.09
N TRP A 248 -1.01 3.85 -24.61
CA TRP A 248 -1.01 2.42 -24.92
C TRP A 248 -1.30 2.15 -26.41
N LYS A 249 -2.32 2.80 -27.00
CA LYS A 249 -2.60 2.70 -28.45
C LYS A 249 -1.39 3.12 -29.28
N GLU A 250 -0.74 4.23 -28.92
CA GLU A 250 0.46 4.72 -29.60
C GLU A 250 1.62 3.73 -29.56
N SER A 251 1.63 2.79 -28.60
CA SER A 251 2.66 1.75 -28.48
C SER A 251 2.38 0.50 -29.31
N TYR A 252 1.10 0.14 -29.52
CA TYR A 252 0.73 -1.16 -30.11
C TYR A 252 -0.10 -1.11 -31.39
N PHE A 253 -0.75 0.01 -31.71
CA PHE A 253 -1.67 0.11 -32.85
C PHE A 253 -1.02 0.69 -34.09
#